data_AF-A0A6H1A1H0-F1
#
_entry.id   AF-A0A6H1A1H0-F1
#
_cell.length_a   1.000
_cell.length_b   1.000
_cell.length_c   1.000
_cell.angle_alpha   90.00
_cell.angle_beta   90.00
_cell.angle_gamma   90.00
#
_symmetry.space_group_name_H-M   'P 1'
#
loop_
_entity.id
_entity.type
_entity.pdbx_description
1 polymer ?
#
loop_
_entity_poly.entity_id
_entity_poly.type
_entity_poly.pdbx_seq_one_letter_code
_entity_poly.pdbx_strand_id
1 'polypeptide(L)'
;MDEHFEMLDLSGDIRHCLVSGDHRRAARLLDVLGDRLAPHARREERGIFAALREKDEFVEELRGLEEEHAAFDEILAGLDPGTTDFPGRVLALLDDLSLHIDRENLGIFPIAVVTLGASGWDLVAEAGEEGAVGVSQAHRG
;
A
#
# COMPACT_ATOMS: atom_id res chain seq x y z
N MET A 1 4.63 8.96 0.77
CA MET A 1 4.42 9.51 2.14
C MET A 1 3.00 10.00 2.36
N ASP A 2 2.49 10.97 1.59
CA ASP A 2 1.11 11.44 1.78
C ASP A 2 0.07 10.30 1.70
N GLU A 3 0.25 9.37 0.74
CA GLU A 3 -0.58 8.17 0.63
C GLU A 3 -0.50 7.24 1.86
N HIS A 4 0.65 7.14 2.54
CA HIS A 4 0.76 6.35 3.78
C HIS A 4 -0.06 6.98 4.91
N PHE A 5 -0.01 8.31 5.03
CA PHE A 5 -0.82 9.00 6.03
C PHE A 5 -2.31 8.85 5.74
N GLU A 6 -2.74 8.96 4.48
CA GLU A 6 -4.13 8.72 4.09
C GLU A 6 -4.60 7.29 4.44
N MET A 7 -3.76 6.28 4.20
CA MET A 7 -4.07 4.89 4.55
C MET A 7 -4.11 4.67 6.06
N LEU A 8 -3.25 5.32 6.84
CA LEU A 8 -3.27 5.27 8.31
C LEU A 8 -4.50 5.99 8.89
N ASP A 9 -4.90 7.12 8.33
CA ASP A 9 -6.12 7.84 8.72
C ASP A 9 -7.36 6.99 8.44
N LEU A 10 -7.45 6.39 7.24
CA LEU A 10 -8.50 5.41 6.89
C LEU A 10 -8.51 4.23 7.87
N SER A 11 -7.33 3.71 8.24
CA SER A 11 -7.19 2.64 9.23
C SER A 11 -7.76 3.05 10.59
N GLY A 12 -7.54 4.29 11.02
CA GLY A 12 -8.15 4.85 12.24
C GLY A 12 -9.67 4.90 12.18
N ASP A 13 -10.24 5.37 11.06
CA ASP A 13 -11.68 5.42 10.85
C ASP A 13 -12.33 4.02 10.83
N ILE A 14 -11.66 3.04 10.22
CA ILE A 14 -12.11 1.64 10.20
C ILE A 14 -12.14 1.10 11.64
N ARG A 15 -11.06 1.31 12.43
CA ARG A 15 -11.02 0.90 13.83
C ARG A 15 -12.16 1.50 14.64
N HIS A 16 -12.47 2.79 14.42
CA HIS A 16 -13.60 3.45 15.08
C HIS A 16 -14.95 2.81 14.72
N CYS A 17 -15.15 2.44 13.45
CA CYS A 17 -16.35 1.72 13.02
C CYS A 17 -16.48 0.34 13.69
N LEU A 18 -15.37 -0.39 13.83
CA LEU A 18 -15.37 -1.69 14.52
C LEU A 18 -15.71 -1.55 16.01
N VAL A 19 -15.13 -0.56 16.70
CA VAL A 19 -15.40 -0.30 18.13
C VAL A 19 -16.87 0.07 18.36
N SER A 20 -17.49 0.80 17.43
CA SER A 20 -18.90 1.18 17.49
C SER A 20 -19.87 0.10 16.98
N GLY A 21 -19.36 -1.02 16.46
CA GLY A 21 -20.15 -2.12 15.89
C GLY A 21 -20.72 -1.85 14.49
N ASP A 22 -20.29 -0.78 13.81
CA ASP A 22 -20.71 -0.47 12.44
C ASP A 22 -19.87 -1.23 11.40
N HIS A 23 -20.02 -2.55 11.37
CA HIS A 23 -19.27 -3.42 10.45
C HIS A 23 -19.56 -3.11 8.98
N ARG A 24 -20.75 -2.61 8.66
CA ARG A 24 -21.11 -2.22 7.28
C ARG A 24 -20.33 -1.00 6.83
N ARG A 25 -20.13 -0.01 7.72
CA ARG A 25 -19.29 1.14 7.40
C ARG A 25 -17.81 0.76 7.37
N ALA A 26 -17.36 -0.10 8.28
CA ALA A 26 -16.00 -0.63 8.24
C ALA A 26 -15.70 -1.31 6.89
N ALA A 27 -16.61 -2.16 6.40
CA ALA A 27 -16.47 -2.80 5.08
C ALA A 27 -16.34 -1.78 3.93
N ARG A 28 -17.19 -0.74 3.89
CA ARG A 28 -17.07 0.29 2.84
C ARG A 28 -15.76 1.06 2.89
N LEU A 29 -15.22 1.30 4.08
CA LEU A 29 -13.93 1.97 4.24
C LEU A 29 -12.76 1.04 3.87
N LEU A 30 -12.91 -0.28 4.08
CA LEU A 30 -11.95 -1.27 3.60
C LEU A 30 -11.90 -1.35 2.08
N ASP A 31 -13.05 -1.24 1.40
CA ASP A 31 -13.08 -1.12 -0.07
C ASP A 31 -12.26 0.10 -0.53
N VAL A 32 -12.45 1.25 0.13
CA VAL A 32 -11.69 2.48 -0.15
C VAL A 32 -10.19 2.28 0.14
N LEU A 33 -9.84 1.59 1.23
CA LEU A 33 -8.45 1.28 1.55
C LEU A 33 -7.81 0.41 0.46
N GLY A 34 -8.50 -0.64 -0.01
CA GLY A 34 -8.02 -1.49 -1.10
C GLY A 34 -7.84 -0.73 -2.42
N ASP A 35 -8.78 0.16 -2.76
CA ASP A 35 -8.68 1.04 -3.94
C ASP A 35 -7.49 2.00 -3.88
N ARG A 36 -6.95 2.28 -2.68
CA ARG A 36 -5.73 3.08 -2.48
C ARG A 36 -4.48 2.23 -2.44
N LEU A 37 -4.51 1.13 -1.70
CA LEU A 37 -3.34 0.28 -1.46
C LEU A 37 -2.84 -0.40 -2.75
N ALA A 38 -3.75 -0.94 -3.57
CA ALA A 38 -3.35 -1.66 -4.77
C ALA A 38 -2.59 -0.79 -5.82
N PRO A 39 -3.07 0.41 -6.20
CA PRO A 39 -2.29 1.28 -7.09
C PRO A 39 -1.02 1.84 -6.45
N HIS A 40 -1.04 2.03 -5.13
CA HIS A 40 0.10 2.48 -4.34
C HIS A 40 1.26 1.48 -4.40
N ALA A 41 1.01 0.24 -3.96
CA ALA A 41 1.97 -0.86 -4.00
C ALA A 41 2.55 -1.06 -5.41
N ARG A 42 1.68 -1.08 -6.42
CA ARG A 42 2.07 -1.20 -7.82
C ARG A 42 3.05 -0.13 -8.29
N ARG A 43 2.96 1.10 -7.77
CA ARG A 43 3.86 2.19 -8.17
C ARG A 43 5.22 2.06 -7.47
N GLU A 44 5.24 1.58 -6.23
CA GLU A 44 6.49 1.33 -5.50
C GLU A 44 7.28 0.19 -6.12
N GLU A 45 6.59 -0.91 -6.44
CA GLU A 45 7.17 -2.08 -7.09
C GLU A 45 7.82 -1.74 -8.44
N ARG A 46 7.11 -1.00 -9.29
CA ARG A 46 7.63 -0.56 -10.60
C ARG A 46 8.65 0.58 -10.51
N GLY A 47 8.62 1.34 -9.43
CA GLY A 47 9.47 2.51 -9.23
C GLY A 47 10.61 2.22 -8.28
N ILE A 48 10.42 2.57 -7.01
CA ILE A 48 11.49 2.62 -6.02
C ILE A 48 12.08 1.23 -5.71
N PHE A 49 11.27 0.17 -5.73
CA PHE A 49 11.76 -1.19 -5.52
C PHE A 49 12.54 -1.69 -6.72
N ALA A 50 12.05 -1.47 -7.94
CA ALA A 50 12.79 -1.79 -9.16
C ALA A 50 14.14 -1.07 -9.21
N ALA A 51 14.19 0.23 -8.86
CA ALA A 51 15.42 1.01 -8.83
C ALA A 51 16.42 0.51 -7.78
N LEU A 52 15.94 0.12 -6.59
CA LEU A 52 16.79 -0.42 -5.54
C LEU A 52 17.30 -1.83 -5.85
N ARG A 53 16.50 -2.63 -6.56
CA ARG A 53 16.87 -4.00 -6.94
C ARG A 53 18.11 -4.03 -7.85
N GLU A 54 18.37 -2.97 -8.62
CA GLU A 54 19.61 -2.83 -9.40
C GLU A 54 20.89 -2.73 -8.54
N LYS A 55 20.75 -2.51 -7.23
CA LYS A 55 21.88 -2.38 -6.30
C LYS A 55 22.28 -3.70 -5.62
N ASP A 56 21.48 -4.76 -5.80
CA ASP A 56 21.72 -6.13 -5.29
C ASP A 56 21.95 -6.25 -3.77
N GLU A 57 21.67 -5.19 -3.00
CA GLU A 57 21.93 -5.11 -1.56
C GLU A 57 20.67 -5.37 -0.71
N PHE A 58 19.48 -5.15 -1.27
CA PHE A 58 18.19 -5.17 -0.54
C PHE A 58 17.16 -6.14 -1.13
N VAL A 59 17.61 -7.14 -1.91
CA VAL A 59 16.72 -7.97 -2.73
C VAL A 59 15.73 -8.77 -1.88
N GLU A 60 16.15 -9.30 -0.74
CA GLU A 60 15.29 -10.09 0.14
C GLU A 60 14.29 -9.20 0.90
N GLU A 61 14.72 -8.02 1.35
CA GLU A 61 13.84 -7.04 2.00
C GLU A 61 12.74 -6.56 1.04
N LEU A 62 13.11 -6.22 -0.20
CA LEU A 62 12.15 -5.81 -1.23
C LEU A 62 11.17 -6.93 -1.57
N ARG A 63 11.66 -8.17 -1.67
CA ARG A 63 10.81 -9.33 -1.91
C ARG A 63 9.81 -9.53 -0.77
N GLY A 64 10.23 -9.35 0.48
CA GLY A 64 9.34 -9.43 1.63
C GLY A 64 8.21 -8.41 1.57
N LEU A 65 8.50 -7.16 1.17
CA LEU A 65 7.49 -6.12 1.01
C LEU A 65 6.51 -6.43 -0.13
N GLU A 66 6.99 -6.94 -1.26
CA GLU A 66 6.14 -7.40 -2.38
C GLU A 66 5.23 -8.56 -1.97
N GLU A 67 5.74 -9.51 -1.19
CA GLU A 67 4.94 -10.62 -0.63
C GLU A 67 3.86 -10.09 0.34
N GLU A 68 4.16 -9.05 1.12
CA GLU A 68 3.18 -8.37 1.99
C GLU A 68 2.10 -7.64 1.18
N HIS A 69 2.45 -6.94 0.09
CA HIS A 69 1.47 -6.34 -0.82
C HIS A 69 0.48 -7.37 -1.36
N ALA A 70 0.98 -8.51 -1.86
CA ALA A 70 0.14 -9.58 -2.35
C ALA A 70 -0.76 -10.15 -1.25
N ALA A 71 -0.23 -10.33 -0.03
CA ALA A 71 -1.00 -10.80 1.11
C ALA A 71 -2.14 -9.82 1.48
N PHE A 72 -1.91 -8.51 1.41
CA PHE A 72 -2.98 -7.53 1.66
C PHE A 72 -4.12 -7.63 0.66
N ASP A 73 -3.81 -7.76 -0.63
CA ASP A 73 -4.82 -7.95 -1.68
C ASP A 73 -5.65 -9.23 -1.44
N GLU A 74 -4.99 -10.34 -1.10
CA GLU A 74 -5.65 -11.61 -0.79
C GLU A 74 -6.54 -11.52 0.45
N ILE A 75 -6.05 -10.89 1.52
CA ILE A 75 -6.80 -10.72 2.77
C ILE A 75 -8.04 -9.86 2.50
N LEU A 76 -7.88 -8.70 1.86
CA LEU A 76 -8.97 -7.78 1.54
C LEU A 76 -10.06 -8.47 0.71
N ALA A 77 -9.68 -9.20 -0.33
CA ALA A 77 -10.63 -9.95 -1.18
C ALA A 77 -11.38 -11.06 -0.41
N GLY A 78 -10.79 -11.57 0.67
CA GLY A 78 -11.33 -12.66 1.48
C GLY A 78 -12.06 -12.23 2.76
N LEU A 79 -12.27 -10.93 3.00
CA LEU A 79 -13.03 -10.42 4.14
C LEU A 79 -14.54 -10.48 3.88
N ASP A 80 -15.30 -10.99 4.86
CA ASP A 80 -16.77 -11.00 4.84
C ASP A 80 -17.31 -10.32 6.11
N PRO A 81 -18.00 -9.16 6.01
CA PRO A 81 -18.55 -8.47 7.17
C PRO A 81 -19.65 -9.23 7.91
N GLY A 82 -20.15 -10.34 7.34
CA GLY A 82 -21.13 -11.23 7.97
C GLY A 82 -20.54 -12.24 8.95
N THR A 83 -19.21 -12.44 8.97
CA THR A 83 -18.58 -13.45 9.82
C THR A 83 -18.26 -12.92 11.22
N THR A 84 -18.22 -13.82 12.20
CA THR A 84 -17.92 -13.46 13.60
C THR A 84 -16.47 -13.06 13.83
N ASP A 85 -15.56 -13.52 12.96
CA ASP A 85 -14.12 -13.21 13.00
C ASP A 85 -13.75 -11.95 12.21
N PHE A 86 -14.69 -11.35 11.47
CA PHE A 86 -14.45 -10.15 10.65
C PHE A 86 -13.71 -9.03 11.41
N PRO A 87 -14.15 -8.58 12.61
CA PRO A 87 -13.43 -7.52 13.32
C PRO A 87 -12.00 -7.90 13.67
N GLY A 88 -11.76 -9.16 14.04
CA GLY A 88 -10.42 -9.65 14.38
C GLY A 88 -9.49 -9.69 13.17
N ARG A 89 -9.99 -10.18 12.02
CA ARG A 89 -9.23 -10.22 10.77
C ARG A 89 -8.91 -8.82 10.25
N VAL A 90 -9.85 -7.89 10.35
CA VAL A 90 -9.62 -6.49 9.98
C VAL A 90 -8.59 -5.84 10.88
N LEU A 91 -8.67 -6.01 12.20
CA LEU A 91 -7.68 -5.42 13.12
C LEU A 91 -6.26 -5.94 12.84
N ALA A 92 -6.12 -7.25 12.60
CA ALA A 92 -4.83 -7.84 12.24
C ALA A 92 -4.29 -7.24 10.92
N LEU A 93 -5.13 -7.15 9.88
CA LEU A 93 -4.76 -6.50 8.62
C LEU A 93 -4.27 -5.06 8.83
N LEU A 94 -4.96 -4.26 9.64
CA LEU A 94 -4.59 -2.87 9.89
C LEU A 94 -3.32 -2.73 10.76
N ASP A 95 -3.04 -3.71 11.63
CA ASP A 95 -1.79 -3.76 12.39
C ASP A 95 -0.62 -4.09 11.44
N ASP A 96 -0.80 -5.08 10.56
CA ASP A 96 0.19 -5.48 9.57
C ASP A 96 0.48 -4.35 8.56
N LEU A 97 -0.56 -3.66 8.08
CA LEU A 97 -0.40 -2.49 7.20
C LEU A 97 0.40 -1.37 7.87
N SER A 98 0.16 -1.10 9.16
CA SER A 98 0.92 -0.08 9.89
C SER A 98 2.40 -0.45 10.00
N LEU A 99 2.70 -1.73 10.27
CA LEU A 99 4.07 -2.21 10.36
C LEU A 99 4.78 -2.18 9.00
N HIS A 100 4.07 -2.54 7.94
CA HIS A 100 4.56 -2.45 6.56
C HIS A 100 4.94 -1.00 6.21
N ILE A 101 4.02 -0.06 6.43
CA ILE A 101 4.25 1.38 6.24
C ILE A 101 5.48 1.88 7.02
N ASP A 102 5.67 1.42 8.26
CA ASP A 102 6.83 1.78 9.07
C ASP A 102 8.15 1.25 8.48
N ARG A 103 8.17 0.01 7.99
CA ARG A 103 9.36 -0.58 7.35
C ARG A 103 9.77 0.16 6.09
N GLU A 104 8.82 0.69 5.35
CA GLU A 104 9.08 1.50 4.18
C GLU A 104 9.54 2.91 4.56
N ASN A 105 8.72 3.64 5.34
CA ASN A 105 8.96 5.03 5.69
C ASN A 105 10.25 5.23 6.50
N LEU A 106 10.55 4.30 7.40
CA LEU A 106 11.70 4.40 8.31
C LEU A 106 12.88 3.54 7.88
N GLY A 107 12.67 2.63 6.92
CA GLY A 107 13.69 1.72 6.40
C GLY A 107 14.01 1.97 4.93
N ILE A 108 13.26 1.33 4.03
CA ILE A 108 13.60 1.27 2.60
C ILE A 108 13.62 2.64 1.93
N PHE A 109 12.69 3.55 2.25
CA PHE A 109 12.64 4.86 1.60
C PHE A 109 13.82 5.78 1.97
N PRO A 110 14.20 5.94 3.25
CA PRO A 110 15.43 6.64 3.61
C PRO A 110 16.68 6.04 2.96
N ILE A 111 16.76 4.72 2.86
CA ILE A 111 17.86 4.02 2.18
C ILE A 111 17.86 4.39 0.69
N ALA A 112 16.71 4.38 0.02
CA ALA A 112 16.59 4.78 -1.37
C ALA A 112 17.14 6.19 -1.62
N VAL A 113 16.89 7.13 -0.71
CA VAL A 113 17.37 8.51 -0.82
C VAL A 113 18.89 8.62 -0.84
N VAL A 114 19.60 7.80 -0.08
CA VAL A 114 21.07 7.86 -0.02
C VAL A 114 21.74 6.94 -1.05
N THR A 115 21.03 5.93 -1.53
CA THR A 115 21.55 4.89 -2.43
C THR A 115 21.27 5.18 -3.90
N LEU A 116 20.10 5.75 -4.23
CA LEU A 116 19.72 6.02 -5.61
C LEU A 116 20.42 7.29 -6.13
N GLY A 117 21.14 7.12 -7.24
CA GLY A 117 21.62 8.24 -8.06
C GLY A 117 20.53 8.74 -9.01
N ALA A 118 20.86 9.73 -9.85
CA ALA A 118 19.92 10.36 -10.78
C ALA A 118 19.14 9.34 -11.64
N SER A 119 19.83 8.35 -12.22
CA SER A 119 19.19 7.33 -13.05
C SER A 119 18.18 6.46 -12.31
N GLY A 120 18.38 6.22 -11.01
CA GLY A 120 17.41 5.49 -10.19
C GLY A 120 16.16 6.33 -9.93
N TRP A 121 16.33 7.64 -9.74
CA TRP A 121 15.20 8.57 -9.58
C TRP A 121 14.42 8.80 -10.87
N ASP A 122 15.08 8.72 -12.03
CA ASP A 122 14.40 8.75 -13.33
C ASP A 122 13.42 7.57 -13.46
N LEU A 123 13.83 6.35 -13.09
CA LEU A 123 12.95 5.18 -13.07
C LEU A 123 11.74 5.37 -12.14
N VAL A 124 11.97 5.94 -10.95
CA VAL A 124 10.89 6.23 -9.98
C VAL A 124 9.89 7.24 -10.56
N ALA A 125 10.38 8.27 -11.25
CA ALA A 125 9.54 9.28 -11.89
C ALA A 125 8.68 8.67 -13.01
N GLU A 126 9.28 7.86 -13.89
CA GLU A 126 8.57 7.17 -14.97
C GLU A 126 7.42 6.30 -14.44
N ALA A 127 7.67 5.53 -13.37
CA ALA A 127 6.64 4.71 -12.72
C ALA A 127 5.48 5.54 -12.13
N GLY A 128 5.75 6.78 -11.69
CA GLY A 128 4.75 7.72 -11.18
C GLY A 128 3.90 8.36 -12.29
N GLU A 129 4.49 8.61 -13.45
CA GLU A 129 3.79 9.25 -14.60
C GLU A 129 2.82 8.28 -15.29
N GLU A 130 3.14 7.00 -15.38
CA GLU A 130 2.25 5.98 -15.99
C GLU A 130 0.89 5.86 -15.26
N GLY A 131 0.85 6.14 -13.96
CA GLY A 131 -0.40 6.21 -13.18
C GLY A 131 -1.29 7.41 -13.53
N ALA A 132 -0.69 8.52 -13.99
CA ALA A 132 -1.41 9.74 -14.37
C ALA A 132 -1.98 9.67 -15.80
N VAL A 133 -1.33 8.92 -16.70
CA VAL A 133 -1.78 8.78 -18.10
C VAL A 133 -3.06 7.92 -18.21
N GLY A 134 -3.30 7.02 -17.24
CA GLY A 134 -4.51 6.17 -17.19
C GLY A 134 -5.82 6.91 -16.86
N VAL A 135 -5.76 8.07 -16.21
CA VAL A 135 -6.96 8.88 -15.86
C VAL A 135 -7.33 9.88 -16.97
N SER A 136 -6.39 10.21 -17.87
CA SER A 136 -6.57 11.26 -18.88
C SER A 136 -7.24 10.79 -20.18
N GLN A 137 -7.34 9.47 -20.42
CA GLN A 137 -7.93 8.94 -21.68
C GLN A 137 -9.44 8.65 -21.63
N ALA A 138 -10.12 8.77 -20.49
CA ALA A 138 -11.57 8.50 -20.40
C ALA A 138 -12.48 9.68 -20.80
N HIS A 139 -11.94 10.82 -21.24
CA HIS A 139 -12.73 12.00 -21.62
C HIS A 139 -12.39 12.62 -22.98
N ARG A 140 -12.03 11.80 -23.97
CA ARG A 140 -12.11 12.20 -25.39
C ARG A 140 -12.50 11.00 -26.26
N GLY A 141 -13.75 10.97 -26.70
CA GLY A 141 -14.28 10.00 -27.65
C GLY A 141 -15.80 10.00 -27.65
#